data_AF-A0A9N9P0Y4-F1
#
_entry.id   AF-A0A9N9P0Y4-F1
#
_cell.length_a   1.000
_cell.length_b   1.000
_cell.length_c   1.000
_cell.angle_alpha   90.00
_cell.angle_beta   90.00
_cell.angle_gamma   90.00
#
_symmetry.space_group_name_H-M   'P 1'
#
loop_
_entity.id
_entity.type
_entity.pdbx_description
1 polymer ?
#
loop_
_entity_poly.entity_id
_entity_poly.type
_entity_poly.pdbx_seq_one_letter_code
_entity_poly.pdbx_strand_id
1 'polypeptide(L)' 'MKPDQHQVNLRVKVVAQIVIGEVADYSTWSKIKVAEFLVGDSSGCIIVKAMDDQISLLQPQTNVAIHNARVEVYRGFMRI' A
#
# COMPACT_ATOMS: atom_id res chain seq x y z
N MET A 1 -1.31 -6.15 13.76
CA MET A 1 -0.60 -6.68 12.58
C MET A 1 0.62 -7.46 13.02
N LYS A 2 0.99 -8.50 12.28
CA LYS A 2 2.22 -9.30 12.49
C LYS A 2 2.90 -9.55 11.14
N PRO A 3 4.22 -9.81 11.11
CA PRO A 3 4.92 -10.25 9.90
C PRO A 3 4.23 -11.44 9.24
N ASP A 4 4.20 -11.47 7.91
CA ASP A 4 3.64 -12.53 7.07
C ASP A 4 2.15 -12.85 7.33
N GLN A 5 1.43 -11.94 7.96
CA GLN A 5 0.00 -12.09 8.19
C GLN A 5 -0.79 -11.90 6.88
N HIS A 6 -1.75 -12.79 6.65
CA HIS A 6 -2.68 -12.73 5.52
C HIS A 6 -4.07 -12.26 5.96
N GLN A 7 -4.90 -11.88 4.99
CA GLN A 7 -6.31 -11.52 5.19
C GLN A 7 -6.53 -10.37 6.19
N VAL A 8 -5.66 -9.37 6.14
CA VAL A 8 -5.75 -8.19 7.02
C VAL A 8 -6.76 -7.20 6.45
N ASN A 9 -7.71 -6.77 7.28
CA ASN A 9 -8.70 -5.76 6.92
C ASN A 9 -8.46 -4.50 7.75
N LEU A 10 -8.38 -3.34 7.10
CA LEU A 10 -8.03 -2.06 7.73
C LEU A 10 -9.00 -0.96 7.30
N ARG A 11 -9.32 -0.05 8.22
CA ARG A 11 -9.90 1.26 7.90
C ARG A 11 -8.94 2.32 8.39
N VAL A 12 -8.35 3.03 7.45
CA VAL A 12 -7.23 3.94 7.71
C VAL A 12 -7.38 5.21 6.89
N LYS A 13 -6.75 6.28 7.35
CA LYS A 13 -6.64 7.52 6.60
C LYS A 13 -5.37 7.52 5.76
N VAL A 14 -5.45 7.97 4.52
CA VAL A 14 -4.28 8.24 3.68
C VAL A 14 -3.64 9.53 4.19
N VAL A 15 -2.43 9.42 4.72
CA VAL A 15 -1.69 10.55 5.30
C VAL A 15 -0.93 11.29 4.20
N ALA A 16 -0.13 10.56 3.43
CA ALA A 16 0.74 11.12 2.42
C ALA A 16 1.04 10.13 1.29
N GLN A 17 1.36 10.67 0.12
CA GLN A 17 1.94 9.95 -1.00
C GLN A 17 3.45 10.16 -0.97
N ILE A 18 4.23 9.06 -1.02
CA ILE A 18 5.68 9.09 -0.82
C ILE A 18 6.41 9.04 -2.15
N VAL A 19 6.17 8.01 -2.95
CA VAL A 19 6.86 7.79 -4.24
C VAL A 19 5.85 7.33 -5.28
N ILE A 20 6.06 7.76 -6.52
CA ILE A 20 5.42 7.21 -7.71
C ILE A 20 6.54 6.87 -8.70
N GLY A 21 6.51 5.68 -9.27
CA GLY A 21 7.42 5.27 -10.32
C GLY A 21 6.76 4.30 -11.29
N GLU A 22 7.46 4.02 -12.39
CA GLU A 22 7.09 2.94 -13.30
C GLU A 22 8.10 1.79 -13.13
N VAL A 23 7.58 0.57 -13.01
CA VAL A 23 8.40 -0.65 -12.98
C VAL A 23 7.98 -1.58 -14.12
N ALA A 24 8.95 -2.33 -14.65
CA ALA A 24 8.66 -3.36 -15.63
C ALA A 24 7.98 -4.54 -14.94
N ASP A 25 6.81 -4.92 -15.44
CA ASP A 25 6.16 -6.17 -15.09
C ASP A 25 6.63 -7.27 -16.05
N TYR A 26 7.50 -8.14 -15.56
CA TYR A 26 8.07 -9.25 -16.34
C TYR A 26 7.05 -10.35 -16.66
N SER A 27 5.89 -10.37 -16.00
CA SER A 27 4.85 -11.36 -16.28
C SER A 27 4.00 -10.97 -17.49
N THR A 28 3.69 -9.68 -17.62
CA THR A 28 2.87 -9.13 -18.71
C THR A 28 3.70 -8.43 -19.79
N TRP A 29 5.02 -8.32 -19.60
CA TRP A 29 5.94 -7.55 -20.45
C TRP A 29 5.52 -6.09 -20.64
N SER A 30 4.85 -5.52 -19.64
CA SER A 30 4.30 -4.17 -19.64
C SER A 30 4.99 -3.29 -18.59
N LYS A 31 4.70 -2.00 -18.60
CA LYS A 31 5.09 -1.08 -17.53
C LYS A 31 3.87 -0.81 -16.65
N ILE A 32 4.03 -1.00 -15.35
CA ILE A 32 3.01 -0.69 -14.36
C ILE A 32 3.44 0.51 -13.52
N LYS A 33 2.47 1.34 -13.15
CA LYS A 33 2.70 2.42 -12.20
C LYS A 33 2.63 1.85 -10.80
N VAL A 34 3.61 2.18 -9.98
CA VAL A 34 3.65 1.79 -8.57
C VAL A 34 3.79 3.03 -7.73
N ALA A 35 2.99 3.12 -6.67
CA ALA A 35 3.12 4.17 -5.67
C ALA A 35 3.16 3.62 -4.26
N GLU A 36 3.82 4.37 -3.37
CA GLU A 36 3.87 4.09 -1.95
C GLU A 36 3.15 5.19 -1.18
N PHE A 37 2.26 4.78 -0.27
CA PHE A 37 1.43 5.67 0.54
C PHE A 37 1.65 5.40 2.01
N LEU A 38 1.70 6.46 2.81
CA LEU A 38 1.60 6.36 4.26
C LEU A 38 0.12 6.37 4.65
N VAL A 39 -0.35 5.30 5.27
CA VAL A 39 -1.71 5.23 5.82
C VAL A 39 -1.65 4.99 7.32
N GLY A 40 -2.65 5.44 8.05
CA GLY A 40 -2.69 5.21 9.49
C GLY A 40 -3.99 5.60 10.16
N ASP A 41 -4.06 5.24 11.43
CA ASP A 41 -5.10 5.63 12.38
C ASP A 41 -4.44 6.00 13.73
N SER A 42 -5.23 6.07 14.80
CA SER A 42 -4.71 6.38 16.15
C SER A 42 -3.73 5.34 16.71
N SER A 43 -3.69 4.13 16.15
CA SER A 43 -2.82 3.03 16.59
C SER A 43 -1.43 3.08 15.93
N GLY A 44 -1.29 3.81 14.84
CA GLY A 44 -0.03 3.97 14.11
C GLY A 44 -0.21 4.04 12.60
N CYS A 45 0.93 4.02 11.89
CA CYS A 45 0.98 4.13 10.44
C CYS A 45 1.74 2.96 9.80
N ILE A 46 1.42 2.67 8.54
CA ILE A 46 2.11 1.68 7.71
C ILE A 46 2.20 2.17 6.26
N ILE A 47 3.19 1.66 5.52
CA ILE A 47 3.32 1.89 4.09
C ILE A 47 2.45 0.91 3.32
N VAL A 48 1.66 1.43 2.39
CA VAL A 48 0.89 0.68 1.39
C VAL A 48 1.55 0.81 0.05
N LYS A 49 1.80 -0.31 -0.64
CA LYS A 49 2.18 -0.33 -2.06
C LYS A 49 0.92 -0.50 -2.90
N ALA A 50 0.72 0.39 -3.86
CA ALA A 50 -0.42 0.36 -4.77
C ALA A 50 0.05 0.35 -6.22
N MET A 51 -0.69 -0.33 -7.09
CA MET A 51 -0.38 -0.47 -8.51
C MET A 51 -1.52 0.10 -9.37
N ASP A 52 -1.16 0.76 -10.47
CA ASP A 52 -2.06 1.28 -11.51
C ASP A 52 -3.35 1.92 -10.94
N ASP A 53 -4.50 1.29 -11.14
CA ASP A 53 -5.82 1.82 -10.75
C ASP A 53 -5.95 2.02 -9.24
N GLN A 54 -5.23 1.25 -8.42
CA GLN A 54 -5.24 1.39 -6.97
C GLN A 54 -4.67 2.73 -6.50
N ILE A 55 -3.75 3.32 -7.28
CA ILE A 55 -3.14 4.63 -6.97
C ILE A 55 -4.21 5.72 -6.94
N SER A 56 -5.18 5.66 -7.87
CA SER A 56 -6.26 6.64 -7.94
C SER A 56 -7.19 6.59 -6.74
N LEU A 57 -7.33 5.41 -6.10
CA LEU A 57 -8.18 5.19 -4.93
C LEU A 57 -7.57 5.70 -3.62
N LEU A 58 -6.25 5.90 -3.58
CA LEU A 58 -5.50 6.30 -2.38
C LEU A 58 -5.18 7.81 -2.38
N GLN A 59 -6.20 8.65 -2.58
CA GLN A 59 -6.01 10.11 -2.52
C GLN A 59 -5.63 10.56 -1.10
N PRO A 60 -4.65 11.46 -0.91
CA PRO A 60 -4.32 12.00 0.40
C PRO A 60 -5.53 12.60 1.13
N GLN A 61 -5.53 12.49 2.46
CA GLN A 61 -6.58 12.97 3.35
C GLN A 61 -7.93 12.24 3.24
N THR A 62 -8.03 11.15 2.47
CA THR A 62 -9.23 10.32 2.39
C THR A 62 -9.18 9.14 3.37
N ASN A 63 -10.35 8.65 3.78
CA ASN A 63 -10.47 7.40 4.54
C ASN A 63 -10.70 6.26 3.57
N VAL A 64 -9.94 5.18 3.71
CA VAL A 64 -9.99 4.02 2.82
C VAL A 64 -10.17 2.74 3.62
N ALA A 65 -10.89 1.79 3.03
CA ALA A 65 -11.03 0.44 3.55
C ALA A 65 -10.17 -0.50 2.69
N ILE A 66 -9.14 -1.07 3.29
CA ILE A 66 -8.27 -2.05 2.64
C ILE A 66 -8.73 -3.43 3.10
N HIS A 67 -9.07 -4.28 2.15
CA HIS A 67 -9.59 -5.61 2.40
C HIS A 67 -8.62 -6.68 1.91
N ASN A 68 -8.52 -7.77 2.68
CA ASN A 68 -7.72 -8.94 2.35
C ASN A 68 -6.24 -8.62 2.05
N ALA A 69 -5.67 -7.63 2.74
CA ALA A 69 -4.28 -7.26 2.58
C ALA A 69 -3.33 -8.34 3.11
N ARG A 70 -2.15 -8.39 2.52
CA ARG A 70 -1.03 -9.22 2.97
C ARG A 70 0.03 -8.33 3.58
N VAL A 71 0.54 -8.72 4.74
CA VAL A 71 1.68 -8.06 5.36
C VAL A 71 2.96 -8.65 4.79
N GLU A 72 3.75 -7.81 4.13
CA GLU A 72 5.09 -8.16 3.66
C GLU A 72 6.15 -7.49 4.51
N VAL A 73 7.30 -8.15 4.67
CA VAL A 73 8.49 -7.53 5.28
C VAL A 73 9.49 -7.19 4.19
N TYR A 74 9.80 -5.90 4.06
CA TYR A 74 10.83 -5.40 3.16
C TYR A 74 11.94 -4.71 3.97
N ARG A 75 13.16 -5.23 3.87
CA ARG A 75 14.35 -4.73 4.59
C ARG A 75 14.13 -4.57 6.11
N GLY A 76 13.39 -5.50 6.72
CA GLY A 76 13.08 -5.49 8.16
C GLY A 76 11.86 -4.64 8.56
N PHE A 77 11.21 -3.95 7.62
CA PHE A 77 10.02 -3.14 7.88
C PHE A 77 8.77 -3.78 7.26
N MET A 78 7.66 -3.72 7.99
CA MET A 78 6.37 -4.19 7.48
C MET A 78 5.76 -3.17 6.51
N ARG A 79 5.16 -3.69 5.44
CA ARG A 79 4.32 -2.98 4.49
C ARG A 79 3.12 -3.84 4.10
N ILE A 80 2.13 -3.25 3.46
CA ILE A 80 1.00 -3.96 2.85
C ILE A 80 0.79 -3.56 1.39
#